data_AF-A0A3M1DS05-F1
#
_entry.id   AF-A0A3M1DS05-F1
#
_cell.length_a   1.000
_cell.length_b   1.000
_cell.length_c   1.000
_cell.angle_alpha   90.00
_cell.angle_beta   90.00
_cell.angle_gamma   90.00
#
_symmetry.space_group_name_H-M   'P 1'
#
loop_
_entity.id
_entity.type
_entity.pdbx_description
1 polymer ?
#
loop_
_entity_poly.entity_id
_entity_poly.type
_entity_poly.pdbx_seq_one_letter_code
_entity_poly.pdbx_strand_id
1 'polypeptide(L)'
;MRLVVRQHRPFRQLILFLLGVVLISGGIWLFLDYDQWGYIQQRLAASAQRRSLWEQNRALQQDNEALRAQLARFRRQAQIRDRAFEEIRESLTDLQRDHARLQRELDFYHDVLGSSGTGRGLRLLGVHVWSDGEDDRYRYELVLGHLGEGARSRVVKGEVRVRVVGELEGRPYTLEPGQKERGEPLRFTVRNYLRLAGELDLPPGFEPKELRLALRQESPVKGSEEASFPWLEVLN
;
A
#
# COMPACT_ATOMS: atom_id res chain seq x y z
N MET A 1 50.97 125.04 -39.38
CA MET A 1 50.31 123.72 -39.43
C MET A 1 51.33 122.66 -39.07
N ARG A 2 51.12 121.88 -38.00
CA ARG A 2 52.10 120.93 -37.44
C ARG A 2 51.75 119.53 -37.95
N LEU A 3 52.58 118.99 -38.85
CA LEU A 3 52.39 117.65 -39.42
C LEU A 3 52.90 116.60 -38.41
N VAL A 4 51.99 115.85 -37.79
CA VAL A 4 52.33 114.73 -36.88
C VAL A 4 52.34 113.45 -37.71
N VAL A 5 53.53 113.01 -38.12
CA VAL A 5 53.72 111.74 -38.83
C VAL A 5 53.57 110.60 -37.82
N ARG A 6 52.40 109.96 -37.79
CA ARG A 6 52.19 108.67 -37.12
C ARG A 6 52.83 107.58 -37.97
N GLN A 7 53.93 106.99 -37.50
CA GLN A 7 54.49 105.78 -38.10
C GLN A 7 53.47 104.62 -37.98
N HIS A 8 52.86 104.24 -39.10
CA HIS A 8 52.05 103.04 -39.24
C HIS A 8 53.01 101.84 -39.35
N ARG A 9 53.03 100.93 -38.36
CA ARG A 9 53.82 99.69 -38.39
C ARG A 9 52.89 98.48 -38.66
N PRO A 10 52.44 98.26 -39.90
CA PRO A 10 51.42 97.26 -40.24
C PRO A 10 51.88 95.83 -39.95
N PHE A 11 53.17 95.55 -40.11
CA PHE A 11 53.72 94.21 -39.91
C PHE A 11 53.66 93.76 -38.43
N ARG A 12 53.78 94.69 -37.47
CA ARG A 12 53.66 94.35 -36.04
C ARG A 12 52.23 93.98 -35.66
N GLN A 13 51.24 94.67 -36.22
CA GLN A 13 49.82 94.39 -35.97
C GLN A 13 49.39 93.07 -36.63
N LEU A 14 49.91 92.76 -37.83
CA LEU A 14 49.67 91.48 -38.50
C LEU A 14 50.25 90.30 -37.70
N ILE A 15 51.49 90.42 -37.20
CA ILE A 15 52.11 89.40 -36.36
C ILE A 15 51.31 89.21 -35.07
N LEU A 16 50.88 90.29 -34.41
CA LEU A 16 50.06 90.22 -33.21
C LEU A 16 48.68 89.59 -33.48
N PHE A 17 48.07 89.88 -34.62
CA PHE A 17 46.82 89.27 -35.04
C PHE A 17 46.98 87.78 -35.29
N LEU A 18 47.99 87.36 -36.06
CA LEU A 18 48.29 85.96 -36.32
C LEU A 18 48.59 85.19 -35.03
N LEU A 19 49.36 85.79 -34.11
CA LEU A 19 49.68 85.19 -32.82
C LEU A 19 48.43 85.05 -31.94
N GLY A 20 47.52 86.02 -31.99
CA GLY A 20 46.21 85.93 -31.35
C GLY A 20 45.35 84.80 -31.94
N VAL A 21 45.32 84.65 -33.26
CA VAL A 21 44.58 83.57 -33.94
C VAL A 21 45.15 82.19 -33.57
N VAL A 22 46.47 82.04 -33.53
CA VAL A 22 47.13 80.78 -33.13
C VAL A 22 46.82 80.43 -31.67
N LEU A 23 46.85 81.42 -30.76
CA LEU A 23 46.48 81.22 -29.36
C LEU A 23 45.02 80.82 -29.19
N ILE A 24 44.10 81.48 -29.90
CA ILE A 24 42.67 81.16 -29.86
C ILE A 24 42.43 79.77 -30.44
N SER A 25 43.06 79.43 -31.57
CA SER A 25 42.95 78.10 -32.19
C SER A 25 43.51 77.00 -31.29
N GLY A 26 44.66 77.24 -30.64
CA GLY A 26 45.24 76.30 -29.68
C GLY A 26 44.36 76.13 -28.44
N GLY A 27 43.78 77.22 -27.92
CA GLY A 27 42.85 77.19 -26.80
C GLY A 27 41.56 76.41 -27.12
N ILE A 28 40.98 76.61 -28.30
CA ILE A 28 39.79 75.88 -28.75
C ILE A 28 40.12 74.39 -28.92
N TRP A 29 41.27 74.05 -29.49
CA TRP A 29 41.69 72.66 -29.67
C TRP A 29 41.85 71.94 -28.34
N LEU A 30 42.53 72.56 -27.35
CA LEU A 30 42.69 71.99 -26.02
C LEU A 30 41.36 71.86 -25.26
N PHE A 31 40.46 72.84 -25.40
CA PHE A 31 39.15 72.81 -24.76
C PHE A 31 38.26 71.69 -25.32
N LEU A 32 38.27 71.50 -26.64
CA LEU A 32 37.52 70.41 -27.31
C LEU A 32 38.13 69.03 -27.07
N ASP A 33 39.44 68.93 -26.89
CA ASP A 33 40.12 67.66 -26.60
C ASP A 33 39.88 67.23 -25.14
N TYR A 34 39.89 68.17 -24.18
CA TYR A 34 39.66 67.87 -22.76
C TYR A 34 38.27 67.28 -22.47
N ASP A 35 37.22 67.72 -23.19
CA ASP A 35 35.84 67.25 -22.99
C ASP A 35 35.60 65.81 -23.50
N GLN A 36 36.37 65.36 -24.49
CA GLN A 36 36.21 64.04 -25.11
C GLN A 36 36.65 62.89 -24.20
N TRP A 37 37.67 63.10 -23.35
CA TRP A 37 38.17 62.07 -22.44
C TRP A 37 37.17 61.70 -21.34
N GLY A 38 36.44 62.68 -20.79
CA GLY A 38 35.38 62.43 -19.81
C GLY A 38 34.20 61.65 -20.39
N TYR A 39 33.83 61.94 -21.65
CA TYR A 39 32.74 61.27 -22.35
C TYR A 39 33.03 59.79 -22.62
N ILE A 40 34.26 59.45 -23.02
CA ILE A 40 34.69 58.07 -23.27
C ILE A 40 34.69 57.26 -21.96
N GLN A 41 35.21 57.84 -20.87
CA GLN A 41 35.22 57.18 -19.55
C GLN A 41 33.80 56.91 -19.04
N GLN A 42 32.88 57.88 -19.17
CA GLN A 42 31.48 57.70 -18.79
C GLN A 42 30.79 56.62 -19.63
N ARG A 43 31.03 56.57 -20.95
CA ARG A 43 30.47 55.51 -21.80
C ARG A 43 31.03 54.14 -21.49
N LEU A 44 32.34 54.05 -21.21
CA LEU A 44 32.97 52.79 -20.79
C LEU A 44 32.37 52.32 -19.46
N ALA A 45 32.27 53.19 -18.45
CA ALA A 45 31.65 52.89 -17.17
C ALA A 45 30.17 52.49 -17.30
N ALA A 46 29.38 53.23 -18.09
CA ALA A 46 27.98 52.90 -18.36
C ALA A 46 27.82 51.57 -19.10
N SER A 47 28.75 51.24 -20.02
CA SER A 47 28.76 49.95 -20.72
C SER A 47 29.13 48.79 -19.79
N ALA A 48 30.07 49.00 -18.87
CA ALA A 48 30.47 48.02 -17.86
C ALA A 48 29.32 47.76 -16.88
N GLN A 49 28.65 48.82 -16.41
CA GLN A 49 27.46 48.69 -15.55
C GLN A 49 26.33 47.96 -16.28
N ARG A 50 26.08 48.28 -17.56
CA ARG A 50 25.06 47.58 -18.35
C ARG A 50 25.37 46.09 -18.54
N ARG A 51 26.64 45.73 -18.78
CA ARG A 51 27.07 44.33 -18.85
C ARG A 51 26.86 43.61 -17.52
N SER A 52 27.30 44.21 -16.42
CA SER A 52 27.09 43.68 -15.07
C SER A 52 25.61 43.44 -14.76
N LEU A 53 24.73 44.40 -15.10
CA LEU A 53 23.29 44.24 -14.91
C LEU A 53 22.71 43.11 -15.78
N TRP A 54 23.18 42.97 -17.02
CA TRP A 54 22.79 41.87 -17.91
C TRP A 54 23.22 40.50 -17.38
N GLU A 55 24.45 40.39 -16.88
CA GLU A 55 24.98 39.17 -16.28
C GLU A 55 24.20 38.80 -15.01
N GLN A 56 23.92 39.76 -14.14
CA GLN A 56 23.09 39.57 -12.95
C GLN A 56 21.67 39.13 -13.33
N ASN A 57 21.05 39.77 -14.31
CA ASN A 57 19.71 39.41 -14.75
C ASN A 57 19.67 37.98 -15.32
N ARG A 58 20.69 37.61 -16.10
CA ARG A 58 20.83 36.25 -16.63
C ARG A 58 21.03 35.22 -15.52
N ALA A 59 21.87 35.51 -14.52
CA ALA A 59 22.07 34.64 -13.38
C ALA A 59 20.76 34.45 -12.59
N LEU A 60 20.04 35.55 -12.30
CA LEU A 60 18.75 35.50 -11.62
C LEU A 60 17.70 34.71 -12.42
N GLN A 61 17.70 34.82 -13.75
CA GLN A 61 16.81 34.03 -14.61
C GLN A 61 17.13 32.53 -14.51
N GLN A 62 18.41 32.15 -14.56
CA GLN A 62 18.84 30.77 -14.41
C GLN A 62 18.47 30.21 -13.03
N ASP A 63 18.68 30.97 -11.97
CA ASP A 63 18.27 30.59 -10.62
C ASP A 63 16.75 30.44 -10.51
N ASN A 64 15.98 31.34 -11.13
CA ASN A 64 14.53 31.25 -11.14
C ASN A 64 14.04 29.99 -11.86
N GLU A 65 14.62 29.66 -13.00
CA GLU A 65 14.32 28.44 -13.75
C GLU A 65 14.67 27.18 -12.93
N ALA A 66 15.84 27.17 -12.29
CA ALA A 66 16.26 26.08 -11.41
C ALA A 66 15.30 25.89 -10.23
N LEU A 67 14.92 26.98 -9.56
CA LEU A 67 13.97 26.97 -8.45
C LEU A 67 12.58 26.51 -8.89
N ARG A 68 12.09 26.94 -10.05
CA ARG A 68 10.82 26.46 -10.63
C ARG A 68 10.88 24.96 -10.91
N ALA A 69 11.98 24.47 -11.48
CA ALA A 69 12.17 23.04 -11.72
C ALA A 69 12.20 22.23 -10.41
N GLN A 70 12.86 22.74 -9.36
CA GLN A 70 12.85 22.12 -8.03
C GLN A 70 11.45 22.11 -7.41
N LEU A 71 10.72 23.22 -7.48
CA LEU A 71 9.35 23.31 -6.97
C LEU A 71 8.43 22.32 -7.69
N ALA A 72 8.56 22.17 -9.00
CA ALA A 72 7.81 21.19 -9.78
C ALA A 72 8.17 19.74 -9.39
N ARG A 73 9.43 19.47 -9.05
CA ARG A 73 9.85 18.16 -8.51
C ARG A 73 9.25 17.91 -7.13
N PHE A 74 9.33 18.86 -6.21
CA PHE A 74 8.76 18.72 -4.86
C PHE A 74 7.24 18.57 -4.88
N ARG A 75 6.53 19.31 -5.74
CA ARG A 75 5.08 19.15 -5.91
C ARG A 75 4.72 17.75 -6.41
N ARG A 76 5.45 17.22 -7.38
CA ARG A 76 5.25 15.84 -7.85
C ARG A 76 5.55 14.81 -6.76
N GLN A 77 6.63 15.00 -6.00
CA GLN A 77 6.96 14.12 -4.87
C GLN A 77 5.87 14.16 -3.79
N ALA A 78 5.32 15.32 -3.47
CA ALA A 78 4.21 15.44 -2.54
C ALA A 78 2.96 14.70 -3.05
N GLN A 79 2.58 14.88 -4.32
CA GLN A 79 1.46 14.16 -4.92
C GLN A 79 1.65 12.63 -4.91
N ILE A 80 2.86 12.15 -5.18
CA ILE A 80 3.18 10.71 -5.10
C ILE A 80 3.04 10.23 -3.65
N ARG A 81 3.58 10.99 -2.70
CA ARG A 81 3.53 10.64 -1.28
C ARG A 81 2.09 10.59 -0.76
N ASP A 82 1.25 11.54 -1.16
CA ASP A 82 -0.15 11.59 -0.74
C ASP A 82 -0.92 10.37 -1.29
N ARG A 83 -0.68 9.97 -2.54
CA ARG A 83 -1.25 8.73 -3.10
C ARG A 83 -0.77 7.47 -2.39
N ALA A 84 0.53 7.38 -2.11
CA ALA A 84 1.09 6.24 -1.38
C ALA A 84 0.53 6.15 0.04
N PHE A 85 0.30 7.28 0.71
CA PHE A 85 -0.36 7.29 2.02
C PHE A 85 -1.81 6.78 1.96
N GLU A 86 -2.55 7.14 0.92
CA GLU A 86 -3.93 6.64 0.73
C GLU A 86 -3.94 5.13 0.51
N GLU A 87 -3.06 4.62 -0.36
CA GLU A 87 -2.93 3.18 -0.63
C GLU A 87 -2.53 2.38 0.61
N ILE A 88 -1.63 2.92 1.44
CA ILE A 88 -1.27 2.32 2.73
C ILE A 88 -2.47 2.32 3.69
N ARG A 89 -3.26 3.39 3.73
CA ARG A 89 -4.47 3.49 4.57
C ARG A 89 -5.54 2.48 4.15
N GLU A 90 -5.79 2.34 2.86
CA GLU A 90 -6.71 1.35 2.31
C GLU A 90 -6.24 -0.06 2.69
N SER A 91 -4.96 -0.37 2.43
CA SER A 91 -4.36 -1.66 2.78
C SER A 91 -4.48 -1.98 4.27
N LEU A 92 -4.24 -0.99 5.15
CA LEU A 92 -4.36 -1.16 6.60
C LEU A 92 -5.81 -1.41 7.02
N THR A 93 -6.76 -0.72 6.37
CA THR A 93 -8.20 -0.89 6.63
C THR A 93 -8.65 -2.30 6.24
N ASP A 94 -8.22 -2.78 5.07
CA ASP A 94 -8.55 -4.12 4.62
C ASP A 94 -7.92 -5.20 5.51
N LEU A 95 -6.66 -5.01 5.91
CA LEU A 95 -5.99 -5.93 6.84
C LEU A 95 -6.71 -5.97 8.21
N GLN A 96 -7.19 -4.83 8.70
CA GLN A 96 -7.98 -4.77 9.93
C GLN A 96 -9.34 -5.46 9.79
N ARG A 97 -10.01 -5.31 8.64
CA ARG A 97 -11.27 -5.99 8.34
C ARG A 97 -11.09 -7.49 8.30
N ASP A 98 -10.05 -7.97 7.63
CA ASP A 98 -9.73 -9.39 7.55
C ASP A 98 -9.38 -9.94 8.93
N HIS A 99 -8.54 -9.24 9.71
CA HIS A 99 -8.25 -9.64 11.08
C HIS A 99 -9.52 -9.73 11.94
N ALA A 100 -10.42 -8.76 11.87
CA ALA A 100 -11.69 -8.79 12.58
C ALA A 100 -12.65 -9.87 12.07
N ARG A 101 -12.57 -10.26 10.80
CA ARG A 101 -13.30 -11.41 10.25
C ARG A 101 -12.74 -12.71 10.82
N LEU A 102 -11.42 -12.92 10.74
CA LEU A 102 -10.76 -14.11 11.26
C LEU A 102 -10.95 -14.26 12.76
N GLN A 103 -10.88 -13.17 13.54
CA GLN A 103 -11.15 -13.23 14.98
C GLN A 103 -12.59 -13.65 15.28
N ARG A 104 -13.58 -13.08 14.56
CA ARG A 104 -14.98 -13.50 14.73
C ARG A 104 -15.20 -14.95 14.33
N GLU A 105 -14.51 -15.43 13.31
CA GLU A 105 -14.55 -16.83 12.91
C GLU A 105 -13.96 -17.74 14.00
N LEU A 106 -12.82 -17.35 14.60
CA LEU A 106 -12.20 -18.07 15.72
C LEU A 106 -13.05 -18.06 16.99
N ASP A 107 -13.65 -16.92 17.33
CA ASP A 107 -14.55 -16.83 18.48
C ASP A 107 -15.81 -17.66 18.25
N PHE A 108 -16.36 -17.66 17.04
CA PHE A 108 -17.44 -18.56 16.65
C PHE A 108 -17.02 -20.04 16.75
N TYR A 109 -15.83 -20.40 16.27
CA TYR A 109 -15.30 -21.77 16.44
C TYR A 109 -15.16 -22.12 17.93
N HIS A 110 -14.68 -21.20 18.78
CA HIS A 110 -14.58 -21.44 20.22
C HIS A 110 -15.94 -21.57 20.91
N ASP A 111 -16.93 -20.75 20.56
CA ASP A 111 -18.28 -20.81 21.14
C ASP A 111 -19.00 -22.10 20.74
N VAL A 112 -18.87 -22.54 19.48
CA VAL A 112 -19.41 -23.82 19.00
C VAL A 112 -18.70 -25.00 19.68
N LEU A 113 -17.37 -24.99 19.74
CA LEU A 113 -16.55 -26.09 20.33
C LEU A 113 -16.57 -26.11 21.88
N GLY A 114 -16.86 -24.99 22.52
CA GLY A 114 -16.94 -24.85 23.97
C GLY A 114 -18.26 -25.37 24.56
N SER A 115 -19.31 -25.45 23.75
CA SER A 115 -20.61 -26.00 24.16
C SER A 115 -20.62 -27.53 24.31
N SER A 116 -19.61 -28.24 23.77
CA SER A 116 -19.45 -29.70 23.89
C SER A 116 -18.25 -30.08 24.77
N GLY A 117 -18.50 -30.32 26.06
CA GLY A 117 -17.74 -31.29 26.88
C GLY A 117 -16.34 -30.90 27.40
N THR A 118 -16.24 -30.78 28.71
CA THR A 118 -15.04 -30.56 29.53
C THR A 118 -14.14 -31.81 29.67
N GLY A 119 -13.64 -32.38 28.56
CA GLY A 119 -12.73 -33.56 28.58
C GLY A 119 -11.38 -33.36 27.86
N ARG A 120 -10.25 -33.78 28.47
CA ARG A 120 -8.93 -33.82 27.79
C ARG A 120 -8.90 -35.00 26.79
N GLY A 121 -8.33 -34.84 25.59
CA GLY A 121 -8.19 -35.96 24.64
C GLY A 121 -8.30 -35.62 23.15
N LEU A 122 -8.62 -36.64 22.35
CA LEU A 122 -9.06 -36.48 20.95
C LEU A 122 -10.37 -35.68 20.93
N ARG A 123 -10.47 -34.70 20.03
CA ARG A 123 -11.64 -33.84 19.85
C ARG A 123 -12.02 -33.69 18.38
N LEU A 124 -13.30 -33.47 18.14
CA LEU A 124 -13.79 -32.91 16.88
C LEU A 124 -13.52 -31.39 16.88
N LEU A 125 -12.76 -30.90 15.92
CA LEU A 125 -12.45 -29.48 15.75
C LEU A 125 -13.41 -28.78 14.79
N GLY A 126 -14.06 -29.52 13.89
CA GLY A 126 -14.97 -28.94 12.91
C GLY A 126 -15.65 -29.98 12.03
N VAL A 127 -16.80 -29.57 11.50
CA VAL A 127 -17.64 -30.33 10.57
C VAL A 127 -18.11 -29.37 9.49
N HIS A 128 -17.96 -29.78 8.24
CA HIS A 128 -18.54 -29.09 7.10
C HIS A 128 -19.29 -30.07 6.21
N VAL A 129 -20.44 -29.65 5.70
CA VAL A 129 -21.24 -30.40 4.72
C VAL A 129 -21.55 -29.46 3.55
N TRP A 130 -21.33 -29.93 2.33
CA TRP A 130 -21.65 -29.20 1.10
C TRP A 130 -22.57 -30.04 0.23
N SER A 131 -23.50 -29.39 -0.49
CA SER A 131 -24.26 -30.03 -1.56
C SER A 131 -23.41 -30.11 -2.84
N ASP A 132 -23.35 -31.28 -3.49
CA ASP A 132 -22.59 -31.47 -4.75
C ASP A 132 -23.38 -31.01 -5.99
N GLY A 133 -24.49 -30.30 -5.81
CA GLY A 133 -25.32 -29.76 -6.90
C GLY A 133 -26.19 -30.78 -7.63
N GLU A 134 -26.05 -32.07 -7.33
CA GLU A 134 -27.01 -33.13 -7.70
C GLU A 134 -28.00 -33.36 -6.55
N ASP A 135 -29.27 -33.59 -6.89
CA ASP A 135 -30.32 -33.85 -5.92
C ASP A 135 -29.91 -35.01 -5.00
N ASP A 136 -29.93 -34.75 -3.69
CA ASP A 136 -29.67 -35.68 -2.60
C ASP A 136 -28.21 -36.17 -2.40
N ARG A 137 -27.21 -35.56 -3.04
CA ARG A 137 -25.77 -35.82 -2.78
C ARG A 137 -25.08 -34.72 -1.99
N TYR A 138 -24.43 -35.10 -0.89
CA TYR A 138 -23.66 -34.19 -0.04
C TYR A 138 -22.25 -34.73 0.21
N ARG A 139 -21.27 -33.84 0.28
CA ARG A 139 -19.91 -34.16 0.72
C ARG A 139 -19.70 -33.60 2.11
N TYR A 140 -19.10 -34.39 3.00
CA TYR A 140 -18.76 -33.94 4.35
C TYR A 140 -17.26 -33.97 4.59
N GLU A 141 -16.78 -33.05 5.42
CA GLU A 141 -15.41 -32.99 5.93
C GLU A 141 -15.42 -32.85 7.45
N LEU A 142 -14.66 -33.73 8.11
CA LEU A 142 -14.45 -33.72 9.55
C LEU A 142 -12.99 -33.35 9.83
N VAL A 143 -12.79 -32.44 10.77
CA VAL A 143 -11.45 -32.08 11.26
C VAL A 143 -11.33 -32.61 12.70
N LEU A 144 -10.43 -33.56 12.92
CA LEU A 144 -10.13 -34.12 14.24
C LEU A 144 -8.82 -33.54 14.76
N GLY A 145 -8.75 -33.26 16.06
CA GLY A 145 -7.57 -32.73 16.73
C GLY A 145 -7.27 -33.45 18.03
N HIS A 146 -6.01 -33.48 18.45
CA HIS A 146 -5.62 -33.97 19.76
C HIS A 146 -5.10 -32.83 20.63
N LEU A 147 -5.86 -32.44 21.65
CA LEU A 147 -5.45 -31.45 22.65
C LEU A 147 -4.96 -32.18 23.90
N GLY A 148 -3.64 -32.41 23.97
CA GLY A 148 -2.97 -33.01 25.12
C GLY A 148 -1.69 -32.29 25.47
N GLU A 149 -1.54 -31.90 26.74
CA GLU A 149 -0.27 -31.43 27.30
C GLU A 149 0.66 -32.62 27.53
N GLY A 150 1.82 -32.60 26.88
CA GLY A 150 2.88 -33.57 27.10
C GLY A 150 3.66 -33.89 25.84
N ALA A 151 4.93 -33.48 25.81
CA ALA A 151 5.88 -33.59 24.71
C ALA A 151 6.32 -35.04 24.38
N ARG A 152 5.37 -35.96 24.23
CA ARG A 152 5.61 -37.27 23.61
C ARG A 152 4.53 -37.50 22.58
N SER A 153 4.91 -37.22 21.34
CA SER A 153 4.32 -37.64 20.05
C SER A 153 3.53 -38.96 20.12
N ARG A 154 2.34 -38.95 20.71
CA ARG A 154 1.50 -40.13 20.82
C ARG A 154 0.46 -40.04 19.74
N VAL A 155 0.70 -40.78 18.69
CA VAL A 155 -0.29 -41.03 17.65
C VAL A 155 -1.53 -41.63 18.32
N VAL A 156 -2.68 -41.01 18.12
CA VAL A 156 -3.97 -41.47 18.63
C VAL A 156 -4.67 -42.25 17.52
N LYS A 157 -5.04 -43.49 17.84
CA LYS A 157 -5.88 -44.34 16.99
C LYS A 157 -7.31 -44.35 17.52
N GLY A 158 -8.27 -44.38 16.61
CA GLY A 158 -9.68 -44.39 16.96
C GLY A 158 -10.57 -44.69 15.76
N GLU A 159 -11.87 -44.70 16.06
CA GLU A 159 -12.95 -44.94 15.13
C GLU A 159 -13.93 -43.77 15.19
N VAL A 160 -14.34 -43.26 14.03
CA VAL A 160 -15.42 -42.27 13.92
C VAL A 160 -16.62 -42.90 13.24
N ARG A 161 -17.81 -42.72 13.82
CA ARG A 161 -19.08 -43.03 13.16
C ARG A 161 -19.84 -41.75 12.92
N VAL A 162 -20.32 -41.61 11.69
CA VAL A 162 -21.17 -40.51 11.26
C VAL A 162 -22.58 -41.06 11.10
N ARG A 163 -23.58 -40.33 11.59
CA ARG A 163 -25.00 -40.64 11.35
C ARG A 163 -25.76 -39.35 11.08
N VAL A 164 -26.70 -39.39 10.15
CA VAL A 164 -27.65 -38.31 9.90
C VAL A 164 -29.00 -38.73 10.45
N VAL A 165 -29.56 -37.97 11.38
CA VAL A 165 -30.88 -38.18 11.95
C VAL A 165 -31.85 -37.22 11.28
N GLY A 166 -32.98 -37.74 10.83
CA GLY A 166 -33.98 -36.96 10.13
C GLY A 166 -35.33 -37.66 10.10
N GLU A 167 -36.17 -37.24 9.17
CA GLU A 167 -37.45 -37.88 8.89
C GLU A 167 -37.51 -38.34 7.44
N LEU A 168 -38.01 -39.55 7.22
CA LEU A 168 -38.31 -40.07 5.89
C LEU A 168 -39.83 -40.28 5.83
N GLU A 169 -40.51 -39.58 4.93
CA GLU A 169 -41.98 -39.64 4.79
C GLU A 169 -42.71 -39.41 6.14
N GLY A 170 -42.20 -38.50 6.96
CA GLY A 170 -42.77 -38.16 8.28
C GLY A 170 -42.53 -39.18 9.40
N ARG A 171 -41.66 -40.19 9.18
CA ARG A 171 -41.22 -41.12 10.22
C ARG A 171 -39.75 -40.89 10.58
N PRO A 172 -39.36 -41.01 11.86
CA PRO A 172 -37.97 -40.85 12.26
C PRO A 172 -37.10 -41.90 11.57
N TYR A 173 -36.07 -41.43 10.86
CA TYR A 173 -35.13 -42.28 10.13
C TYR A 173 -33.70 -41.81 10.44
N THR A 174 -32.78 -42.77 10.63
CA THR A 174 -31.36 -42.49 10.84
C THR A 174 -30.56 -43.13 9.74
N LEU A 175 -29.86 -42.32 8.97
CA LEU A 175 -28.96 -42.75 7.92
C LEU A 175 -27.54 -42.89 8.49
N GLU A 176 -26.91 -44.03 8.27
CA GLU A 176 -25.48 -44.22 8.52
C GLU A 176 -24.75 -44.20 7.16
N PRO A 177 -24.01 -43.13 6.81
CA PRO A 177 -23.18 -43.12 5.60
C PRO A 177 -22.19 -44.29 5.57
N GLY A 178 -22.23 -45.06 4.48
CA GLY A 178 -21.29 -46.13 4.20
C GLY A 178 -21.32 -46.50 2.72
N GLN A 179 -20.15 -46.39 2.06
CA GLN A 179 -19.97 -46.87 0.70
C GLN A 179 -20.17 -48.40 0.67
N LYS A 180 -21.31 -48.83 0.14
CA LYS A 180 -21.65 -50.24 -0.14
C LYS A 180 -21.58 -51.16 1.10
N GLU A 181 -22.75 -51.38 1.68
CA GLU A 181 -23.05 -52.47 2.62
C GLU A 181 -22.33 -52.39 3.97
N ARG A 182 -23.08 -51.90 4.97
CA ARG A 182 -22.76 -51.78 6.41
C ARG A 182 -21.94 -50.55 6.78
N GLY A 183 -22.49 -49.72 7.67
CA GLY A 183 -21.85 -48.55 8.28
C GLY A 183 -20.63 -48.92 9.12
N GLU A 184 -19.55 -49.31 8.45
CA GLU A 184 -18.29 -49.61 9.10
C GLU A 184 -17.66 -48.33 9.65
N PRO A 185 -17.20 -48.34 10.92
CA PRO A 185 -16.55 -47.18 11.51
C PRO A 185 -15.27 -46.83 10.76
N LEU A 186 -15.09 -45.55 10.43
CA LEU A 186 -13.89 -45.09 9.76
C LEU A 186 -12.73 -45.06 10.77
N ARG A 187 -11.75 -45.96 10.58
CA ARG A 187 -10.55 -46.03 11.42
C ARG A 187 -9.58 -44.94 11.04
N PHE A 188 -9.09 -44.21 12.03
CA PHE A 188 -8.13 -43.13 11.81
C PHE A 188 -6.94 -43.17 12.76
N THR A 189 -5.87 -42.52 12.35
CA THR A 189 -4.62 -42.39 13.07
C THR A 189 -4.17 -40.93 12.98
N VAL A 190 -4.23 -40.20 14.09
CA VAL A 190 -3.97 -38.75 14.12
C VAL A 190 -2.85 -38.41 15.11
N ARG A 191 -1.94 -37.51 14.70
CA ARG A 191 -0.85 -37.01 15.55
C ARG A 191 -1.15 -35.59 16.07
N ASN A 192 -1.54 -34.69 15.19
CA ASN A 192 -1.86 -33.30 15.52
C ASN A 192 -3.30 -32.98 15.10
N TYR A 193 -3.56 -33.05 13.80
CA TYR A 193 -4.87 -32.93 13.18
C TYR A 193 -5.02 -33.95 12.06
N LEU A 194 -6.25 -34.37 11.79
CA LEU A 194 -6.59 -35.22 10.66
C LEU A 194 -7.87 -34.72 10.03
N ARG A 195 -7.84 -34.61 8.71
CA ARG A 195 -8.99 -34.28 7.88
C ARG A 195 -9.54 -35.57 7.28
N LEU A 196 -10.83 -35.81 7.47
CA LEU A 196 -11.54 -36.96 6.91
C LEU A 196 -12.67 -36.44 6.03
N ALA A 197 -12.69 -36.87 4.77
CA ALA A 197 -13.75 -36.53 3.83
C ALA A 197 -14.56 -37.77 3.49
N GLY A 198 -15.85 -37.59 3.22
CA GLY A 198 -16.74 -38.65 2.74
C GLY A 198 -17.96 -38.08 2.03
N GLU A 199 -18.78 -38.98 1.51
CA GLU A 199 -19.99 -38.64 0.75
C GLU A 199 -21.22 -39.20 1.47
N LEU A 200 -22.33 -38.48 1.35
CA LEU A 200 -23.64 -38.73 1.92
C LEU A 200 -24.64 -38.75 0.78
N ASP A 201 -25.13 -39.94 0.45
CA ASP A 201 -26.28 -40.13 -0.43
C ASP A 201 -27.54 -40.17 0.44
N LEU A 202 -28.34 -39.10 0.42
CA LEU A 202 -29.62 -39.08 1.11
C LEU A 202 -30.68 -39.80 0.25
N PRO A 203 -31.56 -40.63 0.83
CA PRO A 203 -32.66 -41.19 0.08
C PRO A 203 -33.70 -40.10 -0.25
N PRO A 204 -34.38 -40.18 -1.39
CA PRO A 204 -35.36 -39.17 -1.81
C PRO A 204 -36.49 -39.06 -0.77
N GLY A 205 -36.83 -37.82 -0.40
CA GLY A 205 -37.83 -37.53 0.63
C GLY A 205 -37.33 -37.62 2.08
N PHE A 206 -36.01 -37.75 2.28
CA PHE A 206 -35.39 -37.64 3.60
C PHE A 206 -35.10 -36.19 3.96
N GLU A 207 -35.68 -35.74 5.07
CA GLU A 207 -35.43 -34.41 5.65
C GLU A 207 -34.41 -34.54 6.80
N PRO A 208 -33.13 -34.21 6.57
CA PRO A 208 -32.11 -34.28 7.61
C PRO A 208 -32.32 -33.17 8.66
N LYS A 209 -32.31 -33.56 9.94
CA LYS A 209 -32.50 -32.63 11.07
C LYS A 209 -31.20 -32.41 11.86
N GLU A 210 -30.43 -33.46 12.06
CA GLU A 210 -29.27 -33.44 12.96
C GLU A 210 -28.17 -34.39 12.44
N LEU A 211 -26.91 -33.95 12.50
CA LEU A 211 -25.74 -34.77 12.27
C LEU A 211 -25.16 -35.22 13.62
N ARG A 212 -25.09 -36.55 13.81
CA ARG A 212 -24.50 -37.19 15.00
C ARG A 212 -23.16 -37.80 14.67
N LEU A 213 -22.16 -37.45 15.46
CA LEU A 213 -20.81 -37.97 15.35
C LEU A 213 -20.43 -38.69 16.64
N ALA A 214 -19.94 -39.93 16.53
CA ALA A 214 -19.46 -40.70 17.67
C ALA A 214 -17.98 -41.04 17.44
N LEU A 215 -17.11 -40.48 18.28
CA LEU A 215 -15.67 -40.68 18.28
C LEU A 215 -15.29 -41.65 19.40
N ARG A 216 -14.58 -42.72 19.05
CA ARG A 216 -14.07 -43.71 20.01
C ARG A 216 -12.56 -43.82 19.89
N GLN A 217 -11.85 -43.64 21.00
CA GLN A 217 -10.41 -43.84 21.06
C GLN A 217 -10.07 -45.31 21.41
N GLU A 218 -9.07 -45.91 20.76
CA GLU A 218 -8.60 -47.29 21.06
C GLU A 218 -7.67 -47.37 22.29
N SER A 219 -7.26 -46.24 22.85
CA SER A 219 -6.28 -46.16 23.94
C SER A 219 -6.87 -46.61 25.29
N PRO A 220 -6.06 -47.09 26.27
CA PRO A 220 -6.56 -47.59 27.56
C PRO A 220 -7.30 -46.55 28.42
N VAL A 221 -7.24 -45.27 28.06
CA VAL A 221 -8.08 -44.22 28.63
C VAL A 221 -9.33 -44.12 27.75
N LYS A 222 -10.46 -44.64 28.25
CA LYS A 222 -11.77 -44.66 27.57
C LYS A 222 -12.33 -43.24 27.37
N GLY A 223 -11.82 -42.51 26.39
CA GLY A 223 -12.46 -41.31 25.86
C GLY A 223 -13.40 -41.69 24.72
N SER A 224 -14.70 -41.56 24.95
CA SER A 224 -15.72 -41.56 23.89
C SER A 224 -16.36 -40.19 23.89
N GLU A 225 -16.42 -39.56 22.73
CA GLU A 225 -17.05 -38.25 22.56
C GLU A 225 -18.19 -38.42 21.55
N GLU A 226 -19.39 -37.99 21.93
CA GLU A 226 -20.54 -37.92 21.04
C GLU A 226 -20.89 -36.45 20.82
N ALA A 227 -20.99 -36.04 19.57
CA ALA A 227 -21.25 -34.66 19.18
C ALA A 227 -22.52 -34.55 18.33
N SER A 228 -23.39 -33.66 18.81
CA SER A 228 -24.68 -33.18 18.32
C SER A 228 -24.63 -31.94 17.42
N PHE A 229 -24.98 -31.96 16.12
CA PHE A 229 -25.02 -30.73 15.33
C PHE A 229 -26.33 -30.60 14.53
N PRO A 230 -27.08 -29.48 14.64
CA PRO A 230 -28.21 -29.21 13.75
C PRO A 230 -27.76 -29.21 12.28
N TRP A 231 -28.50 -29.89 11.40
CA TRP A 231 -28.11 -30.04 9.99
C TRP A 231 -27.92 -28.70 9.27
N LEU A 232 -28.79 -27.72 9.57
CA LEU A 232 -28.73 -26.38 8.99
C LEU A 232 -27.49 -25.56 9.40
N GLU A 233 -26.83 -25.91 10.50
CA GLU A 233 -25.63 -25.19 10.97
C GLU A 233 -24.34 -25.71 10.32
N VAL A 234 -24.35 -26.98 9.88
CA VAL A 234 -23.18 -27.62 9.24
C VAL A 234 -23.25 -27.60 7.72
N LEU A 235 -24.42 -27.29 7.16
CA LEU A 235 -24.66 -27.17 5.72
C LEU A 235 -24.19 -25.79 5.22
N ASN A 236 -23.17 -25.80 4.37
CA ASN A 236 -22.61 -24.62 3.70
C ASN A 236 -23.06 -24.52 2.24
#